data_AF-A0A7X8MBH3-F1
#
_entry.id   AF-A0A7X8MBH3-F1
#
_cell.length_a   1.000
_cell.length_b   1.000
_cell.length_c   1.000
_cell.angle_alpha   90.00
_cell.angle_beta   90.00
_cell.angle_gamma   90.00
#
_symmetry.space_group_name_H-M   'P 1'
#
loop_
_entity.id
_entity.type
_entity.pdbx_description
1 polymer ?
#
loop_
_entity_poly.entity_id
_entity_poly.type
_entity_poly.pdbx_seq_one_letter_code
_entity_poly.pdbx_strand_id
1 'polypeptide(L)'
;KGRITYKIDDRDQYRPGYKFNEWEKRGVPLRIEMGPKDVAQNQVIVVRRDTGEKMAVPQHGLLATIESLLEKIQKDLYARALRNRDANTFTCDTYQELIERLESPGGFFWVHWCGQGACEEKFQQDAKATIRLQPIEGDQAPGRCIVCGAPSAQRVLVAKSY
;
A
#
# COMPACT_ATOMS: atom_id res chain seq x y z
N LYS A 1 20.48 -7.50 22.81
CA LYS A 1 20.05 -6.34 21.98
C LYS A 1 18.58 -6.53 21.65
N GLY A 2 17.71 -5.62 22.09
CA GLY A 2 16.25 -5.83 22.11
C GLY A 2 15.60 -5.83 20.73
N ARG A 3 14.52 -6.61 20.58
CA ARG A 3 13.75 -6.87 19.34
C ARG A 3 12.93 -5.66 18.86
N ILE A 4 12.76 -4.63 19.69
CA ILE A 4 11.99 -3.42 19.41
C ILE A 4 12.82 -2.18 19.75
N THR A 5 12.89 -1.22 18.82
CA THR A 5 13.48 0.09 19.05
C THR A 5 12.43 1.06 19.58
N TYR A 6 12.76 1.83 20.60
CA TYR A 6 11.86 2.83 21.17
C TYR A 6 12.61 4.14 21.44
N LYS A 7 11.85 5.22 21.60
CA LYS A 7 12.34 6.51 22.05
C LYS A 7 11.36 7.11 23.06
N ILE A 8 11.89 7.57 24.18
CA ILE A 8 11.15 8.36 25.16
C ILE A 8 11.28 9.82 24.76
N ASP A 9 10.18 10.56 24.75
CA ASP A 9 10.14 11.99 24.47
C ASP A 9 9.81 12.76 25.76
N ASP A 10 10.84 13.06 26.52
CA ASP A 10 10.85 13.72 27.82
C ASP A 10 11.06 15.24 27.74
N ARG A 11 10.99 15.83 26.53
CA ARG A 11 11.15 17.29 26.32
C ARG A 11 10.04 18.08 27.03
N ASP A 12 10.34 18.76 28.14
CA ASP A 12 9.35 19.50 28.93
C ASP A 12 8.84 20.77 28.25
N GLN A 13 9.60 21.34 27.32
CA GLN A 13 9.22 22.55 26.58
C GLN A 13 8.04 22.36 25.61
N TYR A 14 7.66 21.10 25.32
CA TYR A 14 6.57 20.79 24.40
C TYR A 14 5.41 20.12 25.11
N ARG A 15 4.19 20.63 24.86
CA ARG A 15 2.96 19.99 25.31
C ARG A 15 2.80 18.61 24.65
N PRO A 16 2.17 17.61 25.31
CA PRO A 16 1.99 16.27 24.75
C PRO A 16 1.37 16.26 23.35
N GLY A 17 0.36 17.08 23.09
CA GLY A 17 -0.27 17.17 21.76
C GLY A 17 0.69 17.58 20.63
N TYR A 18 1.68 18.43 20.91
CA TYR A 18 2.74 18.77 19.95
C TYR A 18 3.60 17.54 19.64
N LYS A 19 4.04 16.83 20.68
CA LYS A 19 4.83 15.59 20.55
C LYS A 19 4.07 14.54 19.73
N PHE A 20 2.77 14.39 19.97
CA PHE A 20 1.91 13.44 19.25
C PHE A 20 1.95 13.70 17.74
N ASN A 21 1.71 14.95 17.33
CA ASN A 21 1.73 15.34 15.92
C ASN A 21 3.11 15.14 15.28
N GLU A 22 4.18 15.48 15.99
CA GLU A 22 5.55 15.32 15.49
C GLU A 22 5.87 13.85 15.17
N TRP A 23 5.56 12.94 16.10
CA TRP A 23 5.84 11.51 15.92
C TRP A 23 4.90 10.85 14.91
N GLU A 24 3.64 11.31 14.82
CA GLU A 24 2.71 10.86 13.78
C GLU A 24 3.16 11.27 12.38
N LYS A 25 3.69 12.49 12.20
CA LYS A 25 4.28 12.94 10.93
C LYS A 25 5.52 12.14 10.54
N ARG A 26 6.30 11.69 11.52
CA ARG A 26 7.46 10.80 11.29
C ARG A 26 7.07 9.35 11.01
N GLY A 27 5.78 9.00 11.11
CA GLY A 27 5.30 7.66 10.79
C GLY A 27 5.64 6.61 11.84
N VAL A 28 5.88 7.00 13.11
CA VAL A 28 6.09 6.03 14.19
C VAL A 28 4.83 5.17 14.32
N PRO A 29 4.91 3.82 14.25
CA PRO A 29 3.74 2.96 14.13
C PRO A 29 2.88 2.91 15.40
N LEU A 30 3.52 3.02 16.56
CA LEU A 30 2.88 3.00 17.87
C LEU A 30 3.37 4.15 18.73
N ARG A 31 2.44 4.82 19.41
CA ARG A 31 2.74 5.78 20.49
C ARG A 31 2.20 5.20 21.79
N ILE A 32 3.00 5.28 22.86
CA ILE A 32 2.59 4.92 24.21
C ILE A 32 2.50 6.20 25.04
N GLU A 33 1.32 6.47 25.58
CA GLU A 33 1.04 7.62 26.44
C GLU A 33 0.98 7.14 27.90
N MET A 34 1.71 7.83 28.79
CA MET A 34 1.77 7.52 30.20
C MET A 34 1.28 8.72 31.01
N GLY A 35 0.01 8.69 31.39
CA GLY A 35 -0.59 9.69 32.27
C GLY A 35 -0.60 9.24 33.75
N PRO A 36 -0.69 10.18 34.71
CA PRO A 36 -0.77 9.82 36.14
C PRO A 36 -1.94 8.88 36.47
N LYS A 37 -3.08 9.06 35.79
CA LYS A 37 -4.28 8.21 35.96
C LYS A 37 -4.03 6.77 35.51
N ASP A 38 -3.40 6.59 34.35
CA ASP A 38 -3.09 5.27 33.78
C ASP A 38 -2.03 4.54 34.61
N VAL A 39 -1.01 5.26 35.08
CA VAL A 39 0.01 4.70 35.97
C VAL A 39 -0.61 4.24 37.29
N ALA A 40 -1.53 5.02 37.88
CA ALA A 40 -2.27 4.59 39.08
C ALA A 40 -3.11 3.32 38.86
N GLN A 41 -3.49 3.04 37.61
CA GLN A 41 -4.23 1.84 37.20
C GLN A 41 -3.31 0.72 36.66
N ASN A 42 -1.98 0.86 36.77
CA ASN A 42 -0.99 -0.08 36.22
C ASN A 42 -1.17 -0.35 34.72
N GLN A 43 -1.56 0.67 33.95
CA GLN A 43 -1.77 0.59 32.51
C GLN A 43 -1.08 1.74 31.77
N VAL A 44 -1.08 1.66 30.44
CA VAL A 44 -0.67 2.72 29.52
C VAL A 44 -1.67 2.82 28.38
N ILE A 45 -1.73 3.97 27.70
CA ILE A 45 -2.53 4.10 26.48
C ILE A 45 -1.62 3.88 25.27
N VAL A 46 -1.92 2.86 24.48
CA VAL A 46 -1.24 2.59 23.21
C VAL A 46 -2.11 3.14 22.08
N VAL A 47 -1.49 3.88 21.16
CA VAL A 47 -2.16 4.50 20.00
C VAL A 47 -1.52 4.01 18.72
N ARG A 48 -2.34 3.50 17.81
CA ARG A 48 -1.93 3.07 16.47
C ARG A 48 -1.91 4.22 15.50
N ARG A 49 -0.83 4.35 14.73
CA ARG A 49 -0.69 5.42 13.73
C ARG A 49 -1.55 5.23 12.49
N ASP A 50 -1.72 4.00 12.04
CA ASP A 50 -2.38 3.67 10.76
C ASP A 50 -3.91 3.86 10.80
N THR A 51 -4.50 3.78 11.99
CA THR A 51 -5.95 3.83 12.25
C THR A 51 -6.37 4.92 13.23
N GLY A 52 -5.47 5.40 14.11
CA GLY A 52 -5.80 6.29 15.21
C GLY A 52 -6.44 5.59 16.42
N GLU A 53 -6.57 4.26 16.37
CA GLU A 53 -7.14 3.45 17.45
C GLU A 53 -6.34 3.61 18.75
N LYS A 54 -7.06 3.79 19.87
CA LYS A 54 -6.49 3.92 21.22
C LYS A 54 -6.93 2.76 22.09
N MET A 55 -6.01 2.20 22.85
CA MET A 55 -6.28 1.07 23.74
C MET A 55 -5.55 1.24 25.07
N ALA A 56 -6.26 0.97 26.16
CA ALA A 56 -5.64 0.83 27.48
C ALA A 56 -5.03 -0.56 27.58
N VAL A 57 -3.72 -0.62 27.83
CA VAL A 57 -2.95 -1.87 27.90
C VAL A 57 -2.30 -1.97 29.27
N PRO A 58 -2.50 -3.07 30.02
CA PRO A 58 -1.80 -3.30 31.27
C PRO A 58 -0.28 -3.25 31.07
N GLN A 59 0.45 -2.71 32.05
CA GLN A 59 1.92 -2.74 32.02
C GLN A 59 2.45 -4.17 32.08
N HIS A 60 1.74 -5.05 32.80
CA HIS A 60 2.01 -6.48 32.78
C HIS A 60 1.70 -7.06 31.40
N GLY A 61 2.70 -7.70 30.78
CA GLY A 61 2.56 -8.28 29.43
C GLY A 61 2.64 -7.25 28.29
N LEU A 62 2.96 -5.98 28.57
CA LEU A 62 2.98 -4.91 27.56
C LEU A 62 3.86 -5.25 26.35
N LEU A 63 5.06 -5.82 26.56
CA LEU A 63 5.98 -6.16 25.48
C LEU A 63 5.34 -7.12 24.45
N ALA A 64 4.67 -8.18 24.93
CA ALA A 64 4.00 -9.14 24.05
C ALA A 64 2.85 -8.49 23.27
N THR A 65 2.08 -7.60 23.93
CA THR A 65 1.03 -6.82 23.26
C THR A 65 1.63 -5.92 22.17
N ILE A 66 2.74 -5.23 22.44
CA ILE A 66 3.41 -4.36 21.45
C ILE A 66 3.91 -5.18 20.26
N GLU A 67 4.54 -6.34 20.49
CA GLU A 67 4.99 -7.24 19.41
C GLU A 67 3.81 -7.68 18.53
N SER A 68 2.72 -8.13 19.14
CA SER A 68 1.50 -8.53 18.44
C SER A 68 0.87 -7.37 17.64
N LEU A 69 0.87 -6.16 18.20
CA LEU A 69 0.32 -4.98 17.54
C LEU A 69 1.17 -4.56 16.32
N LEU A 70 2.49 -4.62 16.43
CA LEU A 70 3.38 -4.32 15.30
C LEU A 70 3.18 -5.31 14.15
N GLU A 71 3.07 -6.61 14.44
CA GLU A 71 2.73 -7.62 13.43
C GLU A 71 1.36 -7.38 12.80
N LYS A 72 0.37 -7.02 13.62
CA LYS A 72 -0.98 -6.71 13.14
C LYS A 72 -0.97 -5.48 12.22
N ILE A 73 -0.29 -4.40 12.59
CA ILE A 73 -0.16 -3.20 11.75
C ILE A 73 0.46 -3.56 10.41
N GLN A 74 1.54 -4.36 10.40
CA GLN A 74 2.18 -4.80 9.16
C GLN A 74 1.20 -5.55 8.25
N LYS A 75 0.45 -6.51 8.81
CA LYS A 75 -0.56 -7.29 8.07
C LYS A 75 -1.70 -6.42 7.55
N ASP A 76 -2.23 -5.52 8.39
CA ASP A 76 -3.33 -4.63 8.05
C ASP A 76 -2.93 -3.66 6.92
N LEU A 77 -1.73 -3.06 7.00
CA LEU A 77 -1.19 -2.17 5.98
C LEU A 77 -0.99 -2.88 4.65
N TYR A 78 -0.37 -4.07 4.67
CA TYR A 78 -0.19 -4.89 3.47
C TYR A 78 -1.54 -5.25 2.84
N ALA A 79 -2.48 -5.77 3.63
CA ALA A 79 -3.78 -6.18 3.14
C ALA A 79 -4.58 -5.00 2.55
N ARG A 80 -4.47 -3.80 3.16
CA ARG A 80 -5.09 -2.58 2.63
C ARG A 80 -4.46 -2.18 1.28
N ALA A 81 -3.13 -2.19 1.18
CA ALA A 81 -2.43 -1.87 -0.06
C ALA A 81 -2.74 -2.88 -1.18
N LEU A 82 -2.77 -4.17 -0.83
CA LEU A 82 -3.12 -5.26 -1.73
C LEU A 82 -4.53 -5.09 -2.30
N ARG A 83 -5.53 -4.89 -1.43
CA ARG A 83 -6.91 -4.61 -1.87
C ARG A 83 -7.00 -3.37 -2.75
N ASN A 84 -6.27 -2.30 -2.42
CA ASN A 84 -6.26 -1.11 -3.23
C ASN A 84 -5.66 -1.36 -4.62
N ARG A 85 -4.55 -2.10 -4.70
CA ARG A 85 -3.95 -2.51 -5.97
C ARG A 85 -4.94 -3.33 -6.80
N ASP A 86 -5.52 -4.36 -6.20
CA ASP A 86 -6.41 -5.29 -6.91
C ASP A 86 -7.70 -4.59 -7.37
N ALA A 87 -8.28 -3.71 -6.56
CA ALA A 87 -9.45 -2.91 -6.92
C ALA A 87 -9.16 -1.87 -8.02
N ASN A 88 -7.90 -1.49 -8.22
CA ASN A 88 -7.45 -0.58 -9.28
C ASN A 88 -6.67 -1.32 -10.39
N THR A 89 -6.85 -2.64 -10.48
CA THR A 89 -6.29 -3.47 -11.55
C THR A 89 -7.44 -4.09 -12.33
N PHE A 90 -7.48 -3.82 -13.62
CA PHE A 90 -8.58 -4.18 -14.49
C PHE A 90 -8.10 -5.03 -15.66
N THR A 91 -9.05 -5.67 -16.33
CA THR A 91 -8.85 -6.30 -17.64
C THR A 91 -9.45 -5.40 -18.71
N CYS A 92 -8.73 -5.21 -19.82
CA CYS A 92 -9.27 -4.54 -20.99
C CYS A 92 -9.00 -5.35 -22.26
N ASP A 93 -10.04 -5.52 -23.07
CA ASP A 93 -9.98 -6.33 -24.30
C ASP A 93 -10.01 -5.49 -25.58
N THR A 94 -10.17 -4.16 -25.46
CA THR A 94 -10.14 -3.23 -26.60
C THR A 94 -9.17 -2.08 -26.37
N TYR A 95 -8.58 -1.58 -27.46
CA TYR A 95 -7.67 -0.44 -27.40
C TYR A 95 -8.37 0.82 -26.92
N GLN A 96 -9.59 1.07 -27.40
CA GLN A 96 -10.36 2.26 -27.02
C GLN A 96 -10.63 2.30 -25.51
N GLU A 97 -11.08 1.18 -24.92
CA GLU A 97 -11.31 1.09 -23.48
C GLU A 97 -10.02 1.36 -22.68
N LEU A 98 -8.88 0.83 -23.14
CA LEU A 98 -7.60 1.06 -22.49
C LEU A 98 -7.25 2.57 -22.44
N ILE A 99 -7.37 3.28 -23.56
CA ILE A 99 -7.05 4.71 -23.63
C ILE A 99 -7.99 5.52 -22.72
N GLU A 100 -9.29 5.27 -22.78
CA GLU A 100 -10.29 5.96 -21.95
C GLU A 100 -10.00 5.76 -20.44
N ARG A 101 -9.74 4.52 -20.01
CA ARG A 101 -9.47 4.23 -18.60
C ARG A 101 -8.12 4.71 -18.11
N LEU A 102 -7.10 4.78 -18.98
CA LEU A 102 -5.79 5.33 -18.63
C LEU A 102 -5.85 6.86 -18.40
N GLU A 103 -6.75 7.56 -19.08
CA GLU A 103 -6.99 8.99 -18.85
C GLU A 103 -7.76 9.25 -17.56
N SER A 104 -8.81 8.51 -17.28
CA SER A 104 -9.56 8.63 -16.02
C SER A 104 -10.31 7.33 -15.70
N PRO A 105 -10.20 6.78 -14.47
CA PRO A 105 -9.45 7.28 -13.31
C PRO A 105 -7.95 6.89 -13.29
N GLY A 106 -7.45 6.20 -14.32
CA GLY A 106 -6.16 5.52 -14.30
C GLY A 106 -6.22 4.13 -13.65
N GLY A 107 -5.06 3.51 -13.43
CA GLY A 107 -4.95 2.19 -12.84
C GLY A 107 -3.96 1.28 -13.57
N PHE A 108 -4.05 -0.01 -13.29
CA PHE A 108 -3.33 -1.07 -13.99
C PHE A 108 -4.27 -1.86 -14.89
N PHE A 109 -3.82 -2.21 -16.09
CA PHE A 109 -4.66 -2.85 -17.09
C PHE A 109 -3.98 -4.09 -17.67
N TRP A 110 -4.58 -5.25 -17.44
CA TRP A 110 -4.22 -6.49 -18.13
C TRP A 110 -4.78 -6.45 -19.54
N VAL A 111 -3.89 -6.50 -20.53
CA VAL A 111 -4.24 -6.43 -21.94
C VAL A 111 -3.45 -7.45 -22.76
N HIS A 112 -4.04 -7.93 -23.85
CA HIS A 112 -3.31 -8.76 -24.79
C HIS A 112 -2.37 -7.93 -25.67
N TRP A 113 -1.12 -8.37 -25.76
CA TRP A 113 -0.07 -7.78 -26.59
C TRP A 113 0.63 -8.84 -27.44
N CYS A 114 0.97 -8.51 -28.69
CA CYS A 114 1.55 -9.44 -29.66
C CYS A 114 3.08 -9.62 -29.52
N GLY A 115 3.76 -8.89 -28.62
CA GLY A 115 5.22 -8.93 -28.49
C GLY A 115 5.97 -7.96 -29.42
N GLN A 116 5.26 -7.20 -30.27
CA GLN A 116 5.88 -6.28 -31.23
C GLN A 116 6.05 -4.88 -30.63
N GLY A 117 7.25 -4.32 -30.79
CA GLY A 117 7.57 -2.96 -30.33
C GLY A 117 6.67 -1.88 -30.91
N ALA A 118 6.28 -1.97 -32.18
CA ALA A 118 5.37 -1.02 -32.81
C ALA A 118 3.98 -0.95 -32.12
N CYS A 119 3.50 -2.04 -31.52
CA CYS A 119 2.25 -2.03 -30.74
C CYS A 119 2.45 -1.48 -29.34
N GLU A 120 3.64 -1.67 -28.75
CA GLU A 120 3.99 -1.07 -27.46
C GLU A 120 4.13 0.45 -27.56
N GLU A 121 4.79 0.95 -28.62
CA GLU A 121 4.96 2.37 -28.90
C GLU A 121 3.64 3.14 -28.95
N LYS A 122 2.57 2.50 -29.45
CA LYS A 122 1.22 3.08 -29.47
C LYS A 122 0.68 3.40 -28.08
N PHE A 123 0.89 2.52 -27.09
CA PHE A 123 0.49 2.81 -25.71
C PHE A 123 1.16 4.08 -25.17
N GLN A 124 2.44 4.27 -25.52
CA GLN A 124 3.21 5.44 -25.10
C GLN A 124 2.79 6.71 -25.82
N GLN A 125 2.55 6.62 -27.14
CA GLN A 125 2.15 7.76 -27.97
C GLN A 125 0.75 8.26 -27.61
N ASP A 126 -0.20 7.34 -27.44
CA ASP A 126 -1.62 7.70 -27.32
C ASP A 126 -2.05 7.93 -25.87
N ALA A 127 -1.41 7.28 -24.89
CA ALA A 127 -1.80 7.37 -23.48
C ALA A 127 -0.63 7.51 -22.49
N LYS A 128 0.60 7.76 -22.95
CA LYS A 128 1.80 7.86 -22.10
C LYS A 128 1.96 6.66 -21.15
N ALA A 129 1.49 5.50 -21.59
CA ALA A 129 1.52 4.26 -20.83
C ALA A 129 2.55 3.31 -21.42
N THR A 130 3.17 2.50 -20.56
CA THR A 130 4.09 1.45 -20.97
C THR A 130 3.69 0.13 -20.33
N ILE A 131 4.22 -0.95 -20.87
CA ILE A 131 4.14 -2.26 -20.22
C ILE A 131 4.97 -2.20 -18.93
N ARG A 132 4.37 -2.59 -17.82
CA ARG A 132 4.96 -2.58 -16.46
C ARG A 132 5.56 -3.92 -16.10
N LEU A 133 4.89 -4.99 -16.50
CA LEU A 133 5.38 -6.34 -16.35
C LEU A 133 4.67 -7.26 -17.34
N GLN A 134 5.41 -8.30 -17.71
CA GLN A 134 4.87 -9.51 -18.31
C GLN A 134 4.90 -10.59 -17.22
N PRO A 135 3.77 -11.22 -16.88
CA PRO A 135 3.73 -12.19 -15.81
C PRO A 135 4.56 -13.42 -16.18
N ILE A 136 5.37 -13.90 -15.23
CA ILE A 136 6.10 -15.17 -15.35
C ILE A 136 5.15 -16.32 -14.98
N GLU A 137 4.35 -16.12 -13.95
CA GLU A 137 3.33 -17.04 -13.43
C GLU A 137 1.96 -16.36 -13.48
N GLY A 138 0.90 -17.13 -13.69
CA GLY A 138 -0.48 -16.63 -13.73
C GLY A 138 -1.23 -17.02 -14.99
N ASP A 139 -2.16 -16.16 -15.40
CA ASP A 139 -3.00 -16.38 -16.58
C ASP A 139 -2.19 -16.24 -17.87
N GLN A 140 -1.97 -17.38 -18.54
CA GLN A 140 -1.34 -17.49 -19.85
C GLN A 140 -2.35 -17.81 -20.95
N ALA A 141 -3.63 -17.47 -20.74
CA ALA A 141 -4.64 -17.64 -21.77
C ALA A 141 -4.21 -16.86 -23.03
N PRO A 142 -4.23 -17.50 -24.21
CA PRO A 142 -3.96 -16.81 -25.45
C PRO A 142 -5.14 -15.90 -25.81
N GLY A 143 -4.84 -14.85 -26.56
CA GLY A 143 -5.85 -13.90 -27.03
C GLY A 143 -5.38 -13.17 -28.28
N ARG A 144 -5.95 -11.99 -28.51
CA ARG A 144 -5.61 -11.13 -29.64
C ARG A 144 -5.12 -9.80 -29.14
N CYS A 145 -4.02 -9.33 -29.71
CA CYS A 145 -3.46 -8.03 -29.37
C CYS A 145 -4.51 -6.94 -29.57
N ILE A 146 -4.73 -6.13 -28.53
CA ILE A 146 -5.75 -5.08 -28.55
C ILE A 146 -5.46 -4.00 -29.60
N VAL A 147 -4.20 -3.87 -30.05
CA VAL A 147 -3.75 -2.88 -31.04
C VAL A 147 -3.94 -3.36 -32.48
N CYS A 148 -3.40 -4.54 -32.82
CA CYS A 148 -3.31 -5.01 -34.21
C CYS A 148 -4.13 -6.28 -34.51
N GLY A 149 -4.73 -6.89 -33.49
CA GLY A 149 -5.51 -8.13 -33.62
C GLY A 149 -4.68 -9.42 -33.83
N ALA A 150 -3.35 -9.32 -33.92
CA ALA A 150 -2.47 -10.47 -34.06
C ALA A 150 -2.52 -11.38 -32.80
N PRO A 151 -2.15 -12.67 -32.91
CA PRO A 151 -2.11 -13.56 -31.76
C PRO A 151 -1.25 -13.01 -30.62
N SER A 152 -1.75 -13.16 -29.39
CA SER A 152 -1.08 -12.80 -28.15
C SER A 152 -1.01 -14.05 -27.28
N ALA A 153 0.19 -14.40 -26.81
CA ALA A 153 0.37 -15.61 -26.01
C ALA A 153 -0.20 -15.48 -24.60
N GLN A 154 -0.18 -14.27 -24.03
CA GLN A 154 -0.68 -13.96 -22.69
C GLN A 154 -0.90 -12.46 -22.54
N ARG A 155 -1.53 -12.06 -21.42
CA ARG A 155 -1.69 -10.65 -21.10
C ARG A 155 -0.45 -10.04 -20.47
N VAL A 156 -0.28 -8.74 -20.69
CA VAL A 156 0.73 -7.91 -20.03
C VAL A 156 0.04 -6.81 -19.23
N LEU A 157 0.71 -6.30 -18.20
CA LEU A 157 0.19 -5.21 -17.38
C LEU A 157 0.64 -3.87 -17.96
N VAL A 158 -0.31 -3.01 -18.33
CA VAL A 158 -0.06 -1.66 -18.84
C VAL A 158 -0.54 -0.62 -17.83
N ALA A 159 0.24 0.44 -17.63
CA ALA A 159 -0.14 1.61 -16.84
C ALA A 159 0.69 2.84 -17.22
N LYS A 160 0.21 4.03 -16.84
CA LYS A 160 1.02 5.26 -16.86
C LYS A 160 2.19 5.15 -15.88
N SER A 161 3.34 5.71 -16.25
CA SER A 161 4.48 5.82 -15.34
C SER A 161 4.32 7.05 -14.46
N TYR A 162 4.96 6.99 -13.29
CA TYR A 162 5.15 8.15 -12.42
C TYR A 162 5.98 9.24 -13.10
#